data_AF-A0A1Q3QUF4-F1
#
_entry.id   AF-A0A1Q3QUF4-F1
#
_cell.length_a   1.000
_cell.length_b   1.000
_cell.length_c   1.000
_cell.angle_alpha   90.00
_cell.angle_beta   90.00
_cell.angle_gamma   90.00
#
_symmetry.space_group_name_H-M   'P 1'
#
loop_
_entity.id
_entity.type
_entity.pdbx_description
1 polymer ?
#
loop_
_entity_poly.entity_id
_entity_poly.type
_entity_poly.pdbx_seq_one_letter_code
_entity_poly.pdbx_strand_id
1 'polypeptide(L)'
;MSAYKMFNWRDRAASTIQQTVSAFLDVGDAIATRWIQTPKGVLLLQMVPDNSASGAIYVFDRQRDDWYMLSFEGCEDQFTSEQFDHVFSEYKLFSYVEQPGLLLSQLQPANA
;
A
#
# COMPACT_ATOMS: atom_id res chain seq x y z
N MET A 1 -13.41 4.19 -1.65
CA MET A 1 -11.94 4.01 -1.68
C MET A 1 -11.37 4.75 -2.87
N SER A 2 -10.26 5.45 -2.66
CA SER A 2 -9.46 6.11 -3.69
C SER A 2 -8.01 5.63 -3.63
N ALA A 3 -7.27 5.79 -4.72
CA ALA A 3 -5.85 5.49 -4.77
C ALA A 3 -5.04 6.75 -5.11
N TYR A 4 -3.93 6.95 -4.42
CA TYR A 4 -2.96 8.00 -4.71
C TYR A 4 -1.65 7.35 -5.12
N LYS A 5 -1.17 7.66 -6.32
CA LYS A 5 0.16 7.24 -6.75
C LYS A 5 1.19 8.05 -5.98
N MET A 6 2.06 7.38 -5.23
CA MET A 6 3.07 8.03 -4.41
C MET A 6 4.30 8.38 -5.25
N PHE A 7 4.96 7.36 -5.81
CA PHE A 7 6.15 7.52 -6.64
C PHE A 7 6.42 6.26 -7.46
N ASN A 8 7.22 6.42 -8.52
CA ASN A 8 7.78 5.31 -9.29
C ASN A 8 9.10 4.86 -8.63
N TRP A 9 9.23 3.57 -8.37
CA TRP A 9 10.34 2.96 -7.66
C TRP A 9 11.49 2.51 -8.56
N ARG A 10 11.42 2.71 -9.89
CA ARG A 10 12.47 2.27 -10.82
C ARG A 10 13.85 2.84 -10.51
N ASP A 11 13.91 4.02 -9.89
CA ASP A 11 15.17 4.67 -9.52
C ASP A 11 15.85 4.04 -8.29
N ARG A 12 15.14 3.17 -7.55
CA ARG A 12 15.69 2.34 -6.46
C ARG A 12 15.74 0.88 -6.89
N ALA A 13 16.78 0.53 -7.64
CA ALA A 13 17.02 -0.84 -8.09
C ALA A 13 17.14 -1.80 -6.89
N ALA A 14 16.05 -2.46 -6.55
CA ALA A 14 16.01 -3.56 -5.60
C ALA A 14 15.90 -4.87 -6.38
N SER A 15 16.77 -5.83 -6.06
CA SER A 15 16.83 -7.12 -6.73
C SER A 15 15.75 -8.10 -6.25
N THR A 16 15.09 -7.83 -5.13
CA THR A 16 14.02 -8.66 -4.58
C THR A 16 12.87 -7.82 -4.01
N ILE A 17 11.69 -8.42 -3.89
CA ILE A 17 10.54 -7.75 -3.27
C ILE A 17 10.79 -7.42 -1.79
N GLN A 18 11.55 -8.25 -1.09
CA GLN A 18 11.92 -8.00 0.30
C GLN A 18 12.77 -6.73 0.42
N GLN A 19 13.71 -6.52 -0.50
CA GLN A 19 14.50 -5.28 -0.55
C GLN A 19 13.62 -4.07 -0.91
N THR A 20 12.72 -4.21 -1.88
CA THR A 20 11.76 -3.15 -2.23
C THR A 20 10.91 -2.74 -1.03
N VAL A 21 10.31 -3.71 -0.33
CA VAL A 21 9.45 -3.43 0.83
C VAL A 21 10.25 -2.89 2.01
N SER A 22 11.43 -3.46 2.32
CA SER A 22 12.29 -2.94 3.38
C SER A 22 12.65 -1.47 3.13
N ALA A 23 13.14 -1.17 1.92
CA ALA A 23 13.53 0.20 1.57
C ALA A 23 12.34 1.16 1.49
N PHE A 24 11.12 0.66 1.26
CA PHE A 24 9.88 1.46 1.37
C PHE A 24 9.55 1.77 2.83
N LEU A 25 9.56 0.76 3.70
CA LEU A 25 9.29 0.91 5.14
C LEU A 25 10.34 1.81 5.83
N ASP A 26 11.60 1.73 5.42
CA ASP A 26 12.69 2.58 5.92
C ASP A 26 12.46 4.07 5.60
N VAL A 27 11.75 4.41 4.52
CA VAL A 27 11.44 5.82 4.19
C VAL A 27 10.46 6.42 5.20
N GLY A 28 9.57 5.60 5.77
CA GLY A 28 8.56 6.02 6.73
C GLY A 28 8.89 5.71 8.18
N ASP A 29 10.10 5.21 8.49
CA ASP A 29 10.48 4.68 9.80
C ASP A 29 9.42 3.71 10.37
N ALA A 30 8.89 2.83 9.50
CA ALA A 30 7.68 2.07 9.76
C ALA A 30 7.89 0.54 9.70
N ILE A 31 6.88 -0.21 10.13
CA ILE A 31 6.82 -1.67 10.02
C ILE A 31 5.58 -2.11 9.24
N ALA A 32 5.66 -3.28 8.59
CA ALA A 32 4.50 -3.92 7.99
C ALA A 32 3.83 -4.89 8.99
N THR A 33 2.61 -4.58 9.43
CA THR A 33 1.83 -5.44 10.34
C THR A 33 0.86 -6.37 9.61
N ARG A 34 0.64 -6.12 8.31
CA ARG A 34 0.06 -7.06 7.35
C ARG A 34 0.89 -7.04 6.08
N TRP A 35 1.13 -8.22 5.52
CA TRP A 35 1.81 -8.40 4.25
C TRP A 35 1.10 -9.46 3.44
N ILE A 36 0.52 -9.05 2.32
CA ILE A 36 -0.12 -9.96 1.36
C ILE A 36 0.59 -9.78 0.02
N GLN A 37 1.00 -10.87 -0.62
CA GLN A 37 1.73 -10.79 -1.89
C GLN A 37 1.20 -11.78 -2.92
N THR A 38 1.25 -11.36 -4.18
CA THR A 38 0.98 -12.16 -5.37
C THR A 38 2.16 -12.01 -6.33
N PRO A 39 2.20 -12.75 -7.46
CA PRO A 39 3.18 -12.51 -8.51
C PRO A 39 3.13 -11.09 -9.12
N LYS A 40 2.00 -10.39 -8.99
CA LYS A 40 1.75 -9.08 -9.63
C LYS A 40 1.84 -7.90 -8.66
N GLY A 41 1.56 -8.11 -7.37
CA GLY A 41 1.52 -7.02 -6.42
C GLY A 41 1.87 -7.41 -4.99
N VAL A 42 1.98 -6.39 -4.14
CA VAL A 42 2.11 -6.52 -2.69
C VAL A 42 1.15 -5.51 -2.04
N LEU A 43 0.44 -5.94 -1.00
CA LEU A 43 -0.37 -5.09 -0.14
C LEU A 43 0.23 -5.10 1.26
N LEU A 44 0.41 -3.90 1.82
CA LEU A 44 0.90 -3.69 3.17
C LEU A 44 -0.11 -2.91 3.99
N LEU A 45 -0.20 -3.26 5.27
CA LEU A 45 -0.56 -2.32 6.32
C LEU A 45 0.74 -1.84 6.96
N GLN A 46 1.14 -0.60 6.65
CA GLN A 46 2.29 0.04 7.26
C GLN A 46 1.86 0.75 8.55
N MET A 47 2.64 0.64 9.62
CA MET A 47 2.39 1.29 10.92
C MET A 47 3.68 1.82 11.53
N VAL A 48 3.58 2.89 12.32
CA VAL A 48 4.65 3.35 13.21
C VAL A 48 4.86 2.31 14.32
N PRO A 49 6.12 1.95 14.64
CA PRO A 49 6.42 1.07 15.77
C PRO A 49 5.73 1.55 17.05
N ASP A 50 5.18 0.61 17.82
CA ASP A 50 4.49 0.86 19.09
C ASP A 50 3.22 1.76 19.02
N ASN A 51 2.76 2.14 17.82
CA ASN A 51 1.50 2.87 17.62
C ASN A 51 0.53 2.09 16.71
N SER A 52 -0.33 1.27 17.31
CA SER A 52 -1.29 0.40 16.61
C SER A 52 -2.45 1.12 15.92
N ALA A 53 -2.55 2.45 16.06
CA ALA A 53 -3.58 3.29 15.44
C ALA A 53 -2.99 4.25 14.38
N SER A 54 -1.81 3.95 13.84
CA SER A 54 -1.09 4.77 12.84
C SER A 54 -1.06 4.17 11.43
N GLY A 55 -2.01 3.28 11.12
CA GLY A 55 -1.94 2.47 9.92
C GLY A 55 -2.23 3.25 8.63
N ALA A 56 -1.49 2.91 7.60
CA ALA A 56 -1.75 3.31 6.23
C ALA A 56 -1.61 2.09 5.29
N ILE A 57 -2.50 2.00 4.30
CA ILE A 57 -2.59 0.84 3.41
C ILE A 57 -1.93 1.18 2.07
N TYR A 58 -1.00 0.32 1.63
CA TYR A 58 -0.24 0.52 0.40
C TYR A 58 -0.30 -0.69 -0.52
N VAL A 59 -0.36 -0.43 -1.82
CA VAL A 59 -0.19 -1.45 -2.87
C VAL A 59 1.03 -1.12 -3.73
N PHE A 60 1.90 -2.12 -3.92
CA PHE A 60 2.97 -2.07 -4.91
C PHE A 60 2.56 -2.83 -6.17
N ASP A 61 2.60 -2.16 -7.32
CA ASP A 61 2.46 -2.77 -8.64
C ASP A 61 3.83 -3.17 -9.18
N ARG A 62 4.13 -4.48 -9.19
CA ARG A 62 5.43 -5.01 -9.65
C ARG A 62 5.66 -4.85 -11.15
N GLN A 63 4.61 -4.65 -11.95
CA GLN A 63 4.75 -4.48 -13.40
C GLN A 63 5.15 -3.04 -13.74
N ARG A 64 4.68 -2.08 -12.95
CA ARG A 64 4.94 -0.65 -13.18
C ARG A 64 6.03 -0.07 -12.27
N ASP A 65 6.41 -0.82 -11.24
CA ASP A 65 7.23 -0.36 -10.12
C ASP A 65 6.63 0.90 -9.50
N ASP A 66 5.33 0.89 -9.22
CA ASP A 66 4.62 2.03 -8.64
C ASP A 66 4.06 1.67 -7.27
N TRP A 67 4.24 2.57 -6.31
CA TRP A 67 3.56 2.52 -5.02
C TRP A 67 2.29 3.37 -5.04
N TYR A 68 1.21 2.80 -4.52
CA TYR A 68 -0.07 3.46 -4.35
C TYR A 68 -0.47 3.43 -2.87
N MET A 69 -0.87 4.58 -2.33
CA MET A 69 -1.56 4.65 -1.05
C MET A 69 -3.07 4.51 -1.29
N LEU A 70 -3.74 3.67 -0.51
CA LEU A 70 -5.20 3.56 -0.54
C LEU A 70 -5.80 4.46 0.54
N SER A 71 -6.80 5.26 0.15
CA SER A 71 -7.54 6.15 1.04
C SER A 71 -9.00 5.73 1.14
N PHE A 72 -9.52 5.83 2.35
CA PHE A 72 -10.88 5.50 2.72
C PHE A 72 -11.42 6.65 3.58
N GLU A 73 -12.29 7.46 2.98
CA GLU A 73 -13.10 8.49 3.65
C GLU A 73 -12.35 9.35 4.70
N GLY A 74 -11.12 9.76 4.39
CA GLY A 74 -10.32 10.66 5.25
C GLY A 74 -9.54 9.98 6.39
N CYS A 75 -9.46 8.65 6.42
CA CYS A 75 -8.72 7.87 7.43
C CYS A 75 -7.34 7.40 6.90
N GLU A 76 -6.54 8.30 6.34
CA GLU A 76 -5.38 7.93 5.53
C GLU A 76 -4.18 7.39 6.33
N ASP A 77 -4.14 7.69 7.63
CA ASP A 77 -3.00 7.43 8.52
C ASP A 77 -3.41 6.87 9.90
N GLN A 78 -4.67 6.45 10.07
CA GLN A 78 -5.23 6.05 11.36
C GLN A 78 -5.78 4.61 11.39
N PHE A 79 -5.42 3.79 10.40
CA PHE A 79 -5.91 2.43 10.35
C PHE A 79 -5.39 1.60 11.53
N THR A 80 -6.28 0.84 12.16
CA THR A 80 -5.94 -0.28 13.03
C THR A 80 -5.87 -1.58 12.21
N SER A 81 -5.29 -2.64 12.78
CA SER A 81 -5.32 -3.97 12.16
C SER A 81 -6.75 -4.51 11.99
N GLU A 82 -7.66 -4.17 12.91
CA GLU A 82 -9.07 -4.58 12.82
C GLU A 82 -9.79 -3.86 11.67
N GLN A 83 -9.58 -2.55 11.53
CA GLN A 83 -10.12 -1.78 10.41
C GLN A 83 -9.56 -2.29 9.07
N PHE A 84 -8.27 -2.67 9.02
CA PHE A 84 -7.71 -3.31 7.84
C PHE A 84 -8.47 -4.58 7.46
N ASP A 85 -8.71 -5.48 8.42
CA ASP A 85 -9.40 -6.75 8.15
C ASP A 85 -10.85 -6.49 7.65
N HIS A 86 -11.50 -5.43 8.17
CA HIS A 86 -12.81 -4.98 7.68
C HIS A 86 -12.75 -4.49 6.23
N VAL A 87 -11.90 -3.50 5.92
CA VAL A 87 -11.83 -2.91 4.57
C VAL A 87 -11.26 -3.89 3.55
N PHE A 88 -10.40 -4.82 3.97
CA PHE A 88 -9.88 -5.89 3.13
C PHE A 88 -11.00 -6.72 2.53
N SER A 89 -11.99 -7.08 3.36
CA SER A 89 -13.18 -7.81 2.94
C SER A 89 -14.15 -6.92 2.17
N GLU A 90 -14.53 -5.78 2.75
CA GLU A 90 -15.55 -4.86 2.21
C GLU A 90 -15.21 -4.38 0.79
N TYR A 91 -13.98 -3.91 0.58
CA TYR A 91 -13.52 -3.37 -0.69
C TYR A 91 -12.82 -4.42 -1.57
N LYS A 92 -12.82 -5.69 -1.15
CA LYS A 92 -12.20 -6.82 -1.87
C LYS A 92 -10.74 -6.55 -2.24
N LEU A 93 -9.95 -6.07 -1.28
CA LEU A 93 -8.61 -5.52 -1.52
C LEU A 93 -7.66 -6.52 -2.21
N PHE A 94 -7.88 -7.82 -2.00
CA PHE A 94 -7.13 -8.87 -2.70
C PHE A 94 -7.14 -8.70 -4.23
N SER A 95 -8.25 -8.26 -4.83
CA SER A 95 -8.38 -8.05 -6.27
C SER A 95 -7.38 -7.03 -6.80
N TYR A 96 -7.07 -6.00 -6.01
CA TYR A 96 -6.08 -4.97 -6.36
C TYR A 96 -4.65 -5.46 -6.19
N VAL A 97 -4.40 -6.53 -5.41
CA VAL A 97 -3.08 -7.17 -5.32
C VAL A 97 -2.89 -8.18 -6.45
N GLU A 98 -3.96 -8.88 -6.84
CA GLU A 98 -3.95 -9.78 -8.00
C GLU A 98 -3.91 -9.02 -9.32
N GLN A 99 -4.51 -7.84 -9.39
CA GLN A 99 -4.55 -7.00 -10.59
C GLN A 99 -4.35 -5.52 -10.23
N PRO A 100 -3.11 -5.07 -9.92
CA PRO A 100 -2.85 -3.68 -9.52
C PRO A 100 -3.27 -2.62 -10.54
N GLY A 101 -3.37 -2.99 -11.82
CA GLY A 101 -3.90 -2.12 -12.86
C GLY A 101 -5.34 -1.63 -12.62
N LEU A 102 -6.13 -2.31 -11.78
CA LEU A 102 -7.46 -1.85 -11.36
C LEU A 102 -7.41 -0.54 -10.56
N LEU A 103 -6.28 -0.23 -9.91
CA LEU A 103 -6.09 1.01 -9.17
C LEU A 103 -6.05 2.24 -10.09
N LEU A 104 -5.70 2.07 -11.36
CA LEU A 104 -5.65 3.18 -12.32
C LEU A 104 -7.02 3.85 -12.50
N SER A 105 -8.10 3.08 -12.39
CA SER A 105 -9.48 3.58 -12.43
C SER A 105 -9.92 4.25 -11.12
N GLN A 106 -9.16 4.07 -10.04
CA GLN A 106 -9.42 4.62 -8.70
C GLN A 106 -8.51 5.80 -8.38
N LEU A 107 -7.62 6.18 -9.31
CA LEU A 107 -6.66 7.26 -9.10
C LEU A 107 -7.37 8.58 -8.89
N GLN A 108 -7.02 9.25 -7.80
CA GLN A 108 -7.33 10.65 -7.62
C GLN A 108 -6.16 11.50 -8.12
N PRO A 109 -6.41 12.62 -8.80
CA PRO A 109 -5.36 13.61 -9.03
C PRO A 109 -4.84 14.07 -7.67
N ALA A 110 -3.51 14.17 -7.52
CA ALA A 110 -2.96 14.96 -6.43
C ALA A 110 -3.51 16.38 -6.61
N ASN A 111 -4.31 16.87 -5.66
CA ASN A 111 -4.81 18.24 -5.71
C ASN A 111 -3.60 19.17 -5.85
N ALA A 112 -3.56 19.93 -6.94
CA ALA A 112 -2.51 20.89 -7.27
C ALA A 112 -2.58 22.12 -6.36
#